data_AF-A0A395YEE9-F1
#
_entry.id   AF-A0A395YEE9-F1
#
_cell.length_a   1.000
_cell.length_b   1.000
_cell.length_c   1.000
_cell.angle_alpha   90.00
_cell.angle_beta   90.00
_cell.angle_gamma   90.00
#
_symmetry.space_group_name_H-M   'P 1'
#
loop_
_entity.id
_entity.type
_entity.pdbx_description
1 polymer ?
#
loop_
_entity_poly.entity_id
_entity_poly.type
_entity_poly.pdbx_seq_one_letter_code
_entity_poly.pdbx_strand_id
1 'polypeptide(L)'
;MVKISIIVPVYNTGKYVGKCIESLLQQTLNEIEIICIDDASTDNSLLIIDSYAQKDDRLCILKHIQNQGTLQARKHGVEQAAGKYIMFVDSDDWLEKAACEKLYNHMQEKQTDILQFGTNVIPAVPLSESLISWIENFLKPYNQKIDHDYILRACFIEDRFDFNITDKIWKTTLCKTAFKNIKNQRMIAAEDRYAFFILAYYANDYTGLNNAKYYNYNVGIGITGSDLLDLERFEKRCTGVKAANAVYEFLEENNALEEYQEEYKQFRNKILWDCVDCWYHKLNQRDQGVGYDILLKYWEADEIISSIARMYFEDISTVSEKIMTANVMTHKPVIGIYYRYLGYELMDEYVQRQVNAIKQSDYSFCLFSDIDAPANNWENSELVLLPSSKEANWDKYEERAVAFKNQLKKHNISVMLYASPTSHIAWLDTLLLKSMGILVLYLDEDGELEKRNYDYSKMQNYEKKIQEITDCCEKIKESKAYKLGSALLWFPKKVRKMF
;
A
#
# COMPACT_ATOMS: atom_id res chain seq x y z
N MET A 1 -6.90 -19.78 40.55
CA MET A 1 -6.82 -18.53 39.76
C MET A 1 -6.42 -18.91 38.36
N VAL A 2 -7.08 -18.36 37.33
CA VAL A 2 -6.78 -18.67 35.93
C VAL A 2 -5.39 -18.13 35.59
N LYS A 3 -4.55 -18.96 34.98
CA LYS A 3 -3.19 -18.62 34.55
C LYS A 3 -3.16 -18.10 33.12
N ILE A 4 -3.88 -18.74 32.20
CA ILE A 4 -3.94 -18.37 30.78
C ILE A 4 -5.40 -18.32 30.32
N SER A 5 -5.78 -17.23 29.66
CA SER A 5 -7.01 -17.14 28.87
C SER A 5 -6.69 -17.39 27.40
N ILE A 6 -7.34 -18.37 26.80
CA ILE A 6 -7.18 -18.69 25.37
C ILE A 6 -8.36 -18.11 24.63
N ILE A 7 -8.13 -17.16 23.74
CA ILE A 7 -9.16 -16.43 22.99
C ILE A 7 -9.22 -17.02 21.58
N VAL A 8 -10.41 -17.52 21.20
CA VAL A 8 -10.63 -18.22 19.93
C VAL A 8 -11.75 -17.53 19.14
N PRO A 9 -11.44 -16.67 18.15
CA PRO A 9 -12.44 -16.16 17.23
C PRO A 9 -12.91 -17.27 16.28
N VAL A 10 -14.23 -17.37 16.10
CA VAL A 10 -14.87 -18.42 15.30
C VAL A 10 -15.83 -17.78 14.30
N TYR A 11 -15.63 -18.07 13.02
CA TYR A 11 -16.61 -17.75 11.99
C TYR A 11 -16.54 -18.77 10.84
N ASN A 12 -17.57 -19.59 10.70
CA ASN A 12 -17.70 -20.57 9.61
C ASN A 12 -16.50 -21.55 9.49
N THR A 13 -15.97 -22.01 10.61
CA THR A 13 -14.83 -22.94 10.72
C THR A 13 -15.25 -24.34 11.19
N GLY A 14 -16.50 -24.76 10.95
CA GLY A 14 -17.06 -25.99 11.51
C GLY A 14 -16.30 -27.26 11.13
N LYS A 15 -15.56 -27.23 10.01
CA LYS A 15 -14.67 -28.33 9.58
C LYS A 15 -13.44 -28.50 10.47
N TYR A 16 -13.01 -27.46 11.17
CA TYR A 16 -11.70 -27.39 11.84
C TYR A 16 -11.80 -27.16 13.34
N VAL A 17 -12.83 -26.40 13.78
CA VAL A 17 -12.95 -25.93 15.16
C VAL A 17 -12.97 -27.05 16.20
N GLY A 18 -13.50 -28.24 15.86
CA GLY A 18 -13.47 -29.39 16.77
C GLY A 18 -12.05 -29.79 17.18
N LYS A 19 -11.10 -29.82 16.23
CA LYS A 19 -9.69 -30.12 16.49
C LYS A 19 -9.01 -29.02 17.31
N CYS A 20 -9.31 -27.76 16.99
CA CYS A 20 -8.84 -26.61 17.74
C CYS A 20 -9.22 -26.76 19.22
N ILE A 21 -10.53 -26.86 19.52
CA ILE A 21 -11.05 -26.97 20.88
C ILE A 21 -10.52 -28.20 21.61
N GLU A 22 -10.48 -29.36 20.96
CA GLU A 22 -9.93 -30.57 21.58
C GLU A 22 -8.47 -30.38 22.02
N SER A 23 -7.63 -29.72 21.22
CA SER A 23 -6.23 -29.43 21.57
C SER A 23 -6.09 -28.52 22.80
N LEU A 24 -7.04 -27.60 22.99
CA LEU A 24 -7.06 -26.66 24.11
C LEU A 24 -7.54 -27.36 25.39
N LEU A 25 -8.57 -28.20 25.30
CA LEU A 25 -9.09 -28.96 26.44
C LEU A 25 -8.10 -30.01 26.95
N GLN A 26 -7.25 -30.54 26.07
CA GLN A 26 -6.22 -31.55 26.38
C GLN A 26 -4.89 -30.97 26.89
N GLN A 27 -4.80 -29.65 27.12
CA GLN A 27 -3.59 -29.04 27.66
C GLN A 27 -3.20 -29.62 29.02
N THR A 28 -1.90 -29.79 29.27
CA THR A 28 -1.39 -30.27 30.57
C THR A 28 -1.58 -29.27 31.72
N LEU A 29 -1.74 -27.97 31.40
CA LEU A 29 -2.07 -26.93 32.37
C LEU A 29 -3.59 -26.86 32.57
N ASN A 30 -4.06 -27.18 33.78
CA ASN A 30 -5.49 -27.18 34.08
C ASN A 30 -6.07 -25.80 34.36
N GLU A 31 -5.28 -24.86 34.90
CA GLU A 31 -5.75 -23.51 35.26
C GLU A 31 -5.82 -22.57 34.05
N ILE A 32 -6.49 -23.01 33.00
CA ILE A 32 -6.79 -22.24 31.79
C ILE A 32 -8.29 -21.95 31.72
N GLU A 33 -8.65 -20.91 30.98
CA GLU A 33 -10.00 -20.71 30.47
C GLU A 33 -9.92 -20.55 28.95
N ILE A 34 -10.96 -21.00 28.25
CA ILE A 34 -11.07 -20.92 26.80
C ILE A 34 -12.30 -20.07 26.49
N ILE A 35 -12.10 -18.98 25.76
CA ILE A 35 -13.14 -18.02 25.42
C ILE A 35 -13.32 -18.09 23.91
N CYS A 36 -14.33 -18.83 23.47
CA CYS A 36 -14.73 -18.88 22.08
C CYS A 36 -15.68 -17.73 21.77
N ILE A 37 -15.40 -16.98 20.72
CA ILE A 37 -16.27 -15.91 20.24
C ILE A 37 -16.82 -16.33 18.88
N ASP A 38 -18.07 -16.81 18.88
CA ASP A 38 -18.81 -17.10 17.66
C ASP A 38 -19.30 -15.78 17.03
N ASP A 39 -18.67 -15.40 15.92
CA ASP A 39 -18.92 -14.15 15.21
C ASP A 39 -20.07 -14.29 14.20
N ALA A 40 -21.20 -14.82 14.70
CA ALA A 40 -22.41 -15.14 13.95
C ALA A 40 -22.19 -16.16 12.82
N SER A 41 -21.64 -17.33 13.17
CA SER A 41 -21.46 -18.42 12.20
C SER A 41 -22.80 -18.90 11.64
N THR A 42 -22.78 -19.27 10.36
CA THR A 42 -23.94 -19.80 9.61
C THR A 42 -23.82 -21.29 9.31
N ASP A 43 -22.66 -21.89 9.61
CA ASP A 43 -22.41 -23.33 9.48
C ASP A 43 -22.63 -24.06 10.82
N ASN A 44 -22.05 -25.25 10.96
CA ASN A 44 -22.14 -26.05 12.18
C ASN A 44 -21.09 -25.70 13.25
N SER A 45 -20.30 -24.63 13.10
CA SER A 45 -19.29 -24.22 14.10
C SER A 45 -19.88 -24.11 15.50
N LEU A 46 -20.97 -23.36 15.65
CA LEU A 46 -21.54 -23.08 16.96
C LEU A 46 -22.07 -24.36 17.63
N LEU A 47 -22.71 -25.24 16.86
CA LEU A 47 -23.21 -26.53 17.35
C LEU A 47 -22.08 -27.41 17.88
N ILE A 48 -20.93 -27.41 17.20
CA ILE A 48 -19.75 -28.16 17.64
C ILE A 48 -19.24 -27.61 18.96
N ILE A 49 -19.03 -26.29 19.07
CA ILE A 49 -18.49 -25.65 20.27
C ILE A 49 -19.44 -25.84 21.47
N ASP A 50 -20.76 -25.65 21.27
CA ASP A 50 -21.78 -25.88 22.30
C ASP A 50 -21.69 -27.33 22.85
N SER A 51 -21.38 -28.32 21.99
CA SER A 51 -21.24 -29.73 22.41
C SER A 51 -20.01 -30.01 23.29
N TYR A 52 -18.95 -29.20 23.15
CA TYR A 52 -17.77 -29.26 24.03
C TYR A 52 -18.01 -28.47 25.31
N ALA A 53 -18.64 -27.30 25.23
CA ALA A 53 -18.90 -26.46 26.40
C ALA A 53 -19.83 -27.12 27.43
N GLN A 54 -20.72 -28.02 26.98
CA GLN A 54 -21.54 -28.85 27.86
C GLN A 54 -20.74 -29.88 28.68
N LYS A 55 -19.48 -30.15 28.31
CA LYS A 55 -18.64 -31.22 28.90
C LYS A 55 -17.47 -30.67 29.73
N ASP A 56 -17.09 -29.41 29.55
CA ASP A 56 -15.95 -28.80 30.22
C ASP A 56 -16.23 -27.34 30.55
N ASP A 57 -16.34 -27.03 31.86
CA ASP A 57 -16.68 -25.71 32.39
C ASP A 57 -15.59 -24.66 32.13
N ARG A 58 -14.41 -25.05 31.65
CA ARG A 58 -13.35 -24.10 31.25
C ARG A 58 -13.65 -23.43 29.92
N LEU A 59 -14.58 -23.95 29.13
CA LEU A 59 -14.95 -23.42 27.81
C LEU A 59 -16.19 -22.52 27.88
N CYS A 60 -15.96 -21.23 27.65
CA CYS A 60 -16.98 -20.20 27.59
C CYS A 60 -17.26 -19.80 26.14
N ILE A 61 -18.52 -19.48 25.83
CA ILE A 61 -18.94 -19.07 24.49
C ILE A 61 -19.59 -17.67 24.55
N LEU A 62 -19.04 -16.74 23.78
CA LEU A 62 -19.63 -15.43 23.49
C LEU A 62 -20.21 -15.47 22.07
N LYS A 63 -21.47 -15.10 21.91
CA LYS A 63 -22.16 -15.15 20.61
C LYS A 63 -22.45 -13.73 20.13
N HIS A 64 -21.98 -13.38 18.94
CA HIS A 64 -22.35 -12.13 18.30
C HIS A 64 -23.68 -12.28 17.54
N ILE A 65 -24.46 -11.20 17.50
CA ILE A 65 -25.73 -11.14 16.76
C ILE A 65 -25.49 -11.06 15.25
N GLN A 66 -24.39 -10.44 14.84
CA GLN A 66 -23.97 -10.27 13.45
C GLN A 66 -22.45 -10.38 13.37
N ASN A 67 -21.92 -10.71 12.20
CA ASN A 67 -20.49 -10.81 11.98
C ASN A 67 -19.81 -9.44 12.11
N GLN A 68 -18.87 -9.28 13.04
CA GLN A 68 -18.14 -8.04 13.36
C GLN A 68 -16.66 -8.09 12.95
N GLY A 69 -16.16 -9.27 12.59
CA GLY A 69 -14.79 -9.54 12.17
C GLY A 69 -13.90 -9.99 13.32
N THR A 70 -12.79 -10.64 12.97
CA THR A 70 -11.83 -11.28 13.89
C THR A 70 -11.30 -10.31 14.95
N LEU A 71 -10.99 -9.07 14.56
CA LEU A 71 -10.49 -8.05 15.49
C LEU A 71 -11.47 -7.74 16.63
N GLN A 72 -12.76 -7.59 16.31
CA GLN A 72 -13.80 -7.31 17.31
C GLN A 72 -14.06 -8.54 18.19
N ALA A 73 -14.04 -9.74 17.59
CA ALA A 73 -14.12 -10.98 18.34
C ALA A 73 -12.98 -11.11 19.38
N ARG A 74 -11.73 -10.85 18.97
CA ARG A 74 -10.58 -10.83 19.88
C ARG A 74 -10.72 -9.75 20.95
N LYS A 75 -11.21 -8.55 20.60
CA LYS A 75 -11.45 -7.47 21.56
C LYS A 75 -12.42 -7.90 22.68
N HIS A 76 -13.58 -8.43 22.33
CA HIS A 76 -14.53 -8.92 23.33
C HIS A 76 -13.96 -10.09 24.15
N GLY A 77 -13.15 -10.96 23.53
CA GLY A 77 -12.41 -12.00 24.26
C GLY A 77 -11.45 -11.42 25.31
N VAL A 78 -10.68 -10.38 24.96
CA VAL A 78 -9.73 -9.71 25.86
C VAL A 78 -10.46 -9.03 27.03
N GLU A 79 -11.64 -8.47 26.78
CA GLU A 79 -12.47 -7.85 27.82
C GLU A 79 -12.92 -8.87 28.88
N GLN A 80 -13.27 -10.10 28.46
CA GLN A 80 -13.71 -11.17 29.36
C GLN A 80 -12.57 -11.95 30.01
N ALA A 81 -11.34 -11.89 29.47
CA ALA A 81 -10.20 -12.65 29.98
C ALA A 81 -9.87 -12.34 31.45
N ALA A 82 -9.78 -13.38 32.27
CA ALA A 82 -9.43 -13.36 33.70
C ALA A 82 -8.05 -13.95 34.02
N GLY A 83 -7.41 -14.61 33.04
CA GLY A 83 -6.08 -15.19 33.14
C GLY A 83 -4.98 -14.15 33.36
N LYS A 84 -3.87 -14.56 33.96
CA LYS A 84 -2.66 -13.73 34.10
C LYS A 84 -2.04 -13.40 32.73
N TYR A 85 -2.17 -14.33 31.78
CA TYR A 85 -1.72 -14.19 30.39
C TYR A 85 -2.84 -14.50 29.41
N ILE A 86 -2.68 -14.05 28.17
CA ILE A 86 -3.59 -14.31 27.05
C ILE A 86 -2.82 -15.04 25.93
N MET A 87 -3.48 -15.98 25.28
CA MET A 87 -3.08 -16.54 23.99
C MET A 87 -4.22 -16.37 22.98
N PHE A 88 -3.89 -15.95 21.76
CA PHE A 88 -4.83 -15.95 20.65
C PHE A 88 -4.62 -17.23 19.84
N VAL A 89 -5.71 -17.93 19.51
CA VAL A 89 -5.66 -19.15 18.70
C VAL A 89 -6.76 -19.07 17.66
N ASP A 90 -6.42 -19.17 16.39
CA ASP A 90 -7.41 -19.19 15.33
C ASP A 90 -8.11 -20.55 15.27
N SER A 91 -9.39 -20.55 14.88
CA SER A 91 -10.26 -21.73 15.03
C SER A 91 -10.00 -22.84 14.02
N ASP A 92 -9.11 -22.61 13.06
CA ASP A 92 -8.58 -23.59 12.10
C ASP A 92 -7.16 -24.12 12.44
N ASP A 93 -6.59 -23.63 13.54
CA ASP A 93 -5.29 -24.01 14.09
C ASP A 93 -5.42 -24.81 15.40
N TRP A 94 -4.30 -25.26 15.96
CA TRP A 94 -4.28 -25.95 17.25
C TRP A 94 -2.95 -25.81 18.00
N LEU A 95 -2.98 -26.05 19.32
CA LEU A 95 -1.80 -26.01 20.17
C LEU A 95 -1.20 -27.41 20.40
N GLU A 96 0.11 -27.45 20.63
CA GLU A 96 0.77 -28.64 21.17
C GLU A 96 0.31 -28.94 22.60
N LYS A 97 0.25 -30.22 22.99
CA LYS A 97 -0.37 -30.69 24.26
C LYS A 97 0.17 -30.03 25.53
N ALA A 98 1.45 -29.66 25.55
CA ALA A 98 2.11 -29.03 26.70
C ALA A 98 2.36 -27.51 26.51
N ALA A 99 1.80 -26.90 25.46
CA ALA A 99 2.06 -25.51 25.10
C ALA A 99 1.79 -24.55 26.26
N CYS A 100 0.59 -24.60 26.84
CA CYS A 100 0.16 -23.67 27.90
C CYS A 100 1.05 -23.79 29.15
N GLU A 101 1.39 -25.01 29.57
CA GLU A 101 2.24 -25.24 30.74
C GLU A 101 3.66 -24.69 30.52
N LYS A 102 4.26 -25.01 29.36
CA LYS A 102 5.62 -24.55 29.02
C LYS A 102 5.69 -23.04 28.87
N LEU A 103 4.72 -22.45 28.16
CA LEU A 103 4.65 -21.00 27.95
C LEU A 103 4.39 -20.26 29.26
N TYR A 104 3.52 -20.76 30.13
CA TYR A 104 3.32 -20.18 31.46
C TYR A 104 4.63 -20.14 32.27
N ASN A 105 5.39 -21.24 32.25
CA ASN A 105 6.67 -21.32 32.95
C ASN A 105 7.69 -20.33 32.38
N HIS A 106 7.78 -20.21 31.05
CA HIS A 106 8.63 -19.20 30.43
C HIS A 106 8.20 -17.77 30.77
N MET A 107 6.90 -17.48 30.81
CA MET A 107 6.41 -16.17 31.26
C MET A 107 6.75 -15.90 32.74
N GLN A 108 6.75 -16.93 33.61
CA GLN A 108 7.21 -16.78 35.00
C GLN A 108 8.72 -16.57 35.09
N GLU A 109 9.51 -17.21 34.25
CA GLU A 109 10.97 -17.11 34.26
C GLU A 109 11.43 -15.75 33.69
N LYS A 110 10.90 -15.36 32.54
CA LYS A 110 11.35 -14.18 31.79
C LYS A 110 10.69 -12.88 32.26
N GLN A 111 9.49 -12.95 32.84
CA GLN A 111 8.71 -11.79 33.28
C GLN A 111 8.56 -10.71 32.19
N THR A 112 8.30 -11.15 30.95
CA THR A 112 8.16 -10.28 29.78
C THR A 112 6.68 -9.94 29.51
N ASP A 113 6.42 -8.86 28.78
CA ASP A 113 5.08 -8.49 28.35
C ASP A 113 4.64 -9.28 27.09
N ILE A 114 5.57 -9.53 26.16
CA ILE A 114 5.36 -10.30 24.94
C ILE A 114 6.39 -11.43 24.85
N LEU A 115 5.92 -12.68 24.77
CA LEU A 115 6.79 -13.83 24.51
C LEU A 115 6.37 -14.51 23.20
N GLN A 116 7.22 -14.45 22.18
CA GLN A 116 7.01 -15.16 20.91
C GLN A 116 7.66 -16.54 20.95
N PHE A 117 6.98 -17.51 20.35
CA PHE A 117 7.44 -18.89 20.25
C PHE A 117 7.27 -19.39 18.82
N GLY A 118 7.89 -20.54 18.51
CA GLY A 118 7.88 -21.08 17.17
C GLY A 118 6.54 -21.70 16.77
N THR A 119 6.37 -21.81 15.46
CA THR A 119 5.17 -22.38 14.85
C THR A 119 5.53 -23.54 13.92
N ASN A 120 4.73 -24.61 13.97
CA ASN A 120 4.72 -25.66 12.96
C ASN A 120 3.82 -25.22 11.81
N VAL A 121 4.36 -25.17 10.59
CA VAL A 121 3.59 -24.86 9.39
C VAL A 121 3.03 -26.18 8.85
N ILE A 122 1.70 -26.29 8.78
CA ILE A 122 0.99 -27.49 8.35
C ILE A 122 0.25 -27.20 7.04
N PRO A 123 0.77 -27.64 5.88
CA PRO A 123 0.08 -27.46 4.60
C PRO A 123 -1.17 -28.34 4.54
N ALA A 124 -2.34 -27.72 4.39
CA ALA A 124 -3.60 -28.42 4.15
C ALA A 124 -3.82 -28.79 2.68
N VAL A 125 -3.10 -28.09 1.79
CA VAL A 125 -3.08 -28.29 0.34
C VAL A 125 -1.63 -28.29 -0.14
N PRO A 126 -1.32 -28.81 -1.33
CA PRO A 126 0.00 -28.64 -1.92
C PRO A 126 0.34 -27.15 -2.08
N LEU A 127 1.47 -26.73 -1.53
CA LEU A 127 1.98 -25.35 -1.61
C LEU A 127 3.39 -25.36 -2.21
N SER A 128 3.80 -24.23 -2.80
CA SER A 128 5.17 -24.08 -3.27
C SER A 128 6.16 -24.00 -2.10
N GLU A 129 7.39 -24.49 -2.32
CA GLU A 129 8.46 -24.39 -1.32
C GLU A 129 8.78 -22.93 -0.96
N SER A 130 8.68 -22.01 -1.93
CA SER A 130 8.89 -20.59 -1.69
C SER A 130 7.84 -19.98 -0.75
N LEU A 131 6.56 -20.36 -0.90
CA LEU A 131 5.50 -19.91 -0.01
C LEU A 131 5.68 -20.47 1.40
N ILE A 132 6.02 -21.75 1.53
CA ILE A 132 6.29 -22.37 2.84
C ILE A 132 7.46 -21.65 3.52
N SER A 133 8.58 -21.45 2.81
CA SER A 133 9.74 -20.75 3.36
C SER A 133 9.42 -19.30 3.77
N TRP A 134 8.62 -18.60 2.98
CA TRP A 134 8.16 -17.25 3.34
C TRP A 134 7.32 -17.25 4.64
N ILE A 135 6.38 -18.19 4.78
CA ILE A 135 5.56 -18.34 6.00
C ILE A 135 6.43 -18.71 7.21
N GLU A 136 7.38 -19.64 7.05
CA GLU A 136 8.28 -20.02 8.13
C GLU A 136 9.15 -18.86 8.60
N ASN A 137 9.59 -17.99 7.69
CA ASN A 137 10.32 -16.77 8.03
C ASN A 137 9.43 -15.75 8.75
N PHE A 138 8.20 -15.54 8.26
CA PHE A 138 7.19 -14.66 8.88
C PHE A 138 6.84 -15.09 10.32
N LEU A 139 6.80 -16.41 10.59
CA LEU A 139 6.47 -16.95 11.92
C LEU A 139 7.70 -17.20 12.80
N LYS A 140 8.88 -16.74 12.37
CA LYS A 140 10.13 -17.01 13.08
C LYS A 140 10.31 -16.05 14.26
N PRO A 141 10.52 -16.56 15.49
CA PRO A 141 10.84 -15.70 16.62
C PRO A 141 12.21 -15.04 16.49
N TYR A 142 12.29 -13.78 16.92
CA TYR A 142 13.58 -13.12 17.16
C TYR A 142 14.14 -13.49 18.53
N ASN A 143 15.24 -14.22 18.57
CA ASN A 143 15.77 -14.86 19.79
C ASN A 143 16.57 -13.93 20.72
N GLN A 144 16.16 -12.68 20.84
CA GLN A 144 16.76 -11.74 21.78
C GLN A 144 15.65 -10.95 22.48
N LYS A 145 15.99 -10.41 23.65
CA LYS A 145 15.12 -9.45 24.32
C LYS A 145 15.16 -8.12 23.58
N ILE A 146 14.02 -7.48 23.42
CA ILE A 146 13.89 -6.14 22.86
C ILE A 146 13.13 -5.30 23.89
N ASP A 147 13.65 -4.10 24.18
CA ASP A 147 13.01 -3.15 25.08
C ASP A 147 12.01 -2.25 24.32
N HIS A 148 11.06 -1.68 25.06
CA HIS A 148 9.93 -0.84 24.61
C HIS A 148 10.20 -0.04 23.32
N ASP A 149 11.12 0.93 23.40
CA ASP A 149 11.41 1.91 22.36
C ASP A 149 11.80 1.29 21.01
N TYR A 150 12.21 0.01 21.00
CA TYR A 150 12.75 -0.66 19.83
C TYR A 150 11.85 -1.77 19.27
N ILE A 151 10.73 -2.12 19.93
CA ILE A 151 9.85 -3.22 19.50
C ILE A 151 9.24 -2.92 18.12
N LEU A 152 8.66 -1.74 17.94
CA LEU A 152 8.04 -1.34 16.67
C LEU A 152 9.07 -1.24 15.54
N ARG A 153 10.24 -0.68 15.83
CA ARG A 153 11.34 -0.58 14.86
C ARG A 153 11.85 -1.94 14.42
N ALA A 154 12.11 -2.83 15.38
CA ALA A 154 12.58 -4.19 15.11
C ALA A 154 11.60 -5.00 14.25
N CYS A 155 10.29 -4.76 14.41
CA CYS A 155 9.25 -5.43 13.63
C CYS A 155 9.03 -4.77 12.25
N PHE A 156 8.78 -3.47 12.20
CA PHE A 156 8.30 -2.82 10.98
C PHE A 156 9.41 -2.30 10.06
N ILE A 157 10.58 -1.94 10.61
CA ILE A 157 11.70 -1.40 9.84
C ILE A 157 12.74 -2.47 9.52
N GLU A 158 13.10 -3.27 10.52
CA GLU A 158 14.28 -4.15 10.43
C GLU A 158 13.95 -5.63 10.19
N ASP A 159 12.65 -6.00 10.14
CA ASP A 159 12.19 -7.35 9.85
C ASP A 159 12.84 -8.43 10.76
N ARG A 160 13.09 -8.10 12.03
CA ARG A 160 13.70 -9.04 12.99
C ARG A 160 12.73 -10.16 13.37
N PHE A 161 11.45 -9.81 13.48
CA PHE A 161 10.30 -10.69 13.66
C PHE A 161 9.05 -9.98 13.13
N ASP A 162 7.95 -10.72 12.96
CA ASP A 162 6.74 -10.19 12.33
C ASP A 162 5.54 -10.06 13.29
N PHE A 163 4.54 -9.33 12.80
CA PHE A 163 3.38 -8.85 13.55
C PHE A 163 2.31 -9.92 13.83
N ASN A 164 2.56 -11.20 13.52
CA ASN A 164 1.62 -12.27 13.81
C ASN A 164 1.25 -12.26 15.31
N ILE A 165 -0.01 -12.51 15.66
CA ILE A 165 -0.44 -12.41 17.07
C ILE A 165 -0.69 -13.76 17.75
N THR A 166 -0.79 -14.84 16.98
CA THR A 166 -1.14 -16.20 17.45
C THR A 166 0.08 -17.00 17.93
N ASP A 167 1.28 -16.67 17.45
CA ASP A 167 2.55 -17.29 17.86
C ASP A 167 3.16 -16.62 19.11
N LYS A 168 2.31 -15.97 19.91
CA LYS A 168 2.70 -15.16 21.06
C LYS A 168 1.80 -15.42 22.26
N ILE A 169 2.39 -15.40 23.45
CA ILE A 169 1.68 -15.31 24.72
C ILE A 169 1.93 -13.93 25.31
N TRP A 170 0.85 -13.34 25.80
CA TRP A 170 0.77 -11.92 26.11
C TRP A 170 0.44 -11.72 27.58
N LYS A 171 1.00 -10.69 28.20
CA LYS A 171 0.52 -10.26 29.51
C LYS A 171 -0.89 -9.67 29.40
N THR A 172 -1.82 -10.15 30.22
CA THR A 172 -3.22 -9.73 30.15
C THR A 172 -3.40 -8.22 30.34
N THR A 173 -2.62 -7.60 31.23
CA THR A 173 -2.69 -6.14 31.45
C THR A 173 -2.28 -5.36 30.20
N LEU A 174 -1.31 -5.85 29.43
CA LEU A 174 -0.93 -5.27 28.14
C LEU A 174 -2.10 -5.35 27.16
N CYS A 175 -2.66 -6.55 26.96
CA CYS A 175 -3.77 -6.73 26.03
C CYS A 175 -4.96 -5.84 26.40
N LYS A 176 -5.34 -5.76 27.67
CA LYS A 176 -6.46 -4.92 28.11
C LYS A 176 -6.21 -3.43 27.83
N THR A 177 -4.99 -2.94 28.06
CA THR A 177 -4.61 -1.56 27.71
C THR A 177 -4.65 -1.33 26.20
N ALA A 178 -4.05 -2.21 25.42
CA ALA A 178 -3.98 -2.07 23.96
C ALA A 178 -5.36 -2.15 23.31
N PHE A 179 -6.14 -3.20 23.58
CA PHE A 179 -7.45 -3.41 22.95
C PHE A 179 -8.51 -2.37 23.37
N LYS A 180 -8.34 -1.70 24.52
CA LYS A 180 -9.16 -0.54 24.89
C LYS A 180 -8.97 0.63 23.91
N ASN A 181 -7.77 0.79 23.36
CA ASN A 181 -7.42 1.84 22.41
C ASN A 181 -7.59 1.42 20.94
N ILE A 182 -7.96 0.17 20.68
CA ILE A 182 -8.34 -0.30 19.34
C ILE A 182 -9.75 0.21 19.01
N LYS A 183 -9.91 0.85 17.85
CA LYS A 183 -11.20 1.40 17.41
C LYS A 183 -12.25 0.31 17.17
N ASN A 184 -13.51 0.61 17.53
CA ASN A 184 -14.65 -0.27 17.28
C ASN A 184 -15.09 -0.17 15.81
N GLN A 185 -14.26 -0.75 14.93
CA GLN A 185 -14.44 -0.74 13.50
C GLN A 185 -14.21 -2.15 12.95
N ARG A 186 -15.05 -2.54 11.98
CA ARG A 186 -14.82 -3.74 11.19
C ARG A 186 -13.63 -3.53 10.26
N MET A 187 -12.63 -4.39 10.38
CA MET A 187 -11.48 -4.47 9.49
C MET A 187 -11.47 -5.85 8.83
N ILE A 188 -11.24 -5.87 7.51
CA ILE A 188 -11.27 -7.09 6.68
C ILE A 188 -9.85 -7.50 6.27
N ALA A 189 -8.90 -6.55 6.30
CA ALA A 189 -7.52 -6.77 5.94
C ALA A 189 -6.60 -5.96 6.88
N ALA A 190 -5.42 -6.51 7.12
CA ALA A 190 -4.36 -5.93 7.96
C ALA A 190 -4.77 -5.68 9.43
N GLU A 191 -5.81 -6.36 9.90
CA GLU A 191 -6.31 -6.22 11.27
C GLU A 191 -5.33 -6.75 12.32
N ASP A 192 -4.61 -7.83 12.02
CA ASP A 192 -3.57 -8.37 12.90
C ASP A 192 -2.40 -7.42 13.02
N ARG A 193 -2.00 -6.82 11.88
CA ARG A 193 -0.94 -5.82 11.83
C ARG A 193 -1.31 -4.61 12.69
N TYR A 194 -2.56 -4.12 12.56
CA TYR A 194 -3.07 -3.04 13.40
C TYR A 194 -3.07 -3.40 14.89
N ALA A 195 -3.66 -4.55 15.25
CA ALA A 195 -3.71 -5.00 16.64
C ALA A 195 -2.30 -5.12 17.24
N PHE A 196 -1.37 -5.71 16.49
CA PHE A 196 0.02 -5.83 16.89
C PHE A 196 0.69 -4.47 17.09
N PHE A 197 0.49 -3.49 16.19
CA PHE A 197 1.06 -2.16 16.36
C PHE A 197 0.65 -1.54 17.70
N ILE A 198 -0.64 -1.61 18.05
CA ILE A 198 -1.15 -1.06 19.31
C ILE A 198 -0.64 -1.87 20.52
N LEU A 199 -0.53 -3.20 20.41
CA LEU A 199 0.08 -4.04 21.44
C LEU A 199 1.55 -3.70 21.66
N ALA A 200 2.34 -3.59 20.60
CA ALA A 200 3.76 -3.28 20.65
C ALA A 200 4.01 -1.88 21.19
N TYR A 201 3.16 -0.91 20.83
CA TYR A 201 3.23 0.46 21.36
C TYR A 201 3.12 0.52 22.89
N TYR A 202 2.33 -0.35 23.53
CA TYR A 202 2.18 -0.35 25.00
C TYR A 202 3.09 -1.36 25.72
N ALA A 203 3.83 -2.20 25.00
CA ALA A 203 4.62 -3.28 25.59
C ALA A 203 5.94 -2.76 26.13
N ASN A 204 6.33 -3.16 27.35
CA ASN A 204 7.63 -2.76 27.91
C ASN A 204 8.79 -3.56 27.32
N ASP A 205 8.53 -4.81 26.94
CA ASP A 205 9.54 -5.67 26.33
C ASP A 205 8.93 -6.81 25.51
N TYR A 206 9.78 -7.37 24.67
CA TYR A 206 9.55 -8.56 23.86
C TYR A 206 10.68 -9.57 24.11
N THR A 207 10.35 -10.87 24.10
CA THR A 207 11.31 -11.97 24.14
C THR A 207 10.91 -13.06 23.15
N GLY A 208 11.82 -13.53 22.29
CA GLY A 208 11.59 -14.70 21.45
C GLY A 208 12.23 -15.99 21.99
N LEU A 209 11.53 -17.10 21.84
CA LEU A 209 12.01 -18.45 22.19
C LEU A 209 12.51 -19.21 20.97
N ASN A 210 13.72 -19.75 21.08
CA ASN A 210 14.33 -20.54 20.03
C ASN A 210 13.92 -22.02 20.14
N ASN A 211 13.68 -22.69 19.01
CA ASN A 211 13.39 -24.13 18.92
C ASN A 211 12.19 -24.64 19.75
N ALA A 212 11.30 -23.75 20.18
CA ALA A 212 10.13 -24.08 20.98
C ALA A 212 8.88 -23.89 20.13
N LYS A 213 8.49 -24.93 19.37
CA LYS A 213 7.30 -24.88 18.51
C LYS A 213 6.07 -25.37 19.27
N TYR A 214 5.10 -24.47 19.50
CA TYR A 214 3.90 -24.77 20.31
C TYR A 214 2.58 -24.48 19.60
N TYR A 215 2.62 -23.74 18.49
CA TYR A 215 1.47 -23.48 17.63
C TYR A 215 1.56 -24.34 16.38
N ASN A 216 0.42 -24.82 15.89
CA ASN A 216 0.32 -25.47 14.58
C ASN A 216 -0.56 -24.62 13.68
N TYR A 217 0.07 -23.98 12.70
CA TYR A 217 -0.58 -23.07 11.76
C TYR A 217 -0.95 -23.79 10.48
N ASN A 218 -2.23 -23.76 10.15
CA ASN A 218 -2.83 -24.53 9.08
C ASN A 218 -2.91 -23.67 7.81
N VAL A 219 -2.07 -23.99 6.82
CA VAL A 219 -1.94 -23.15 5.61
C VAL A 219 -2.77 -23.72 4.47
N GLY A 220 -3.47 -22.86 3.72
CA GLY A 220 -4.23 -23.27 2.55
C GLY A 220 -5.72 -23.50 2.77
N ILE A 221 -6.24 -23.23 3.97
CA ILE A 221 -7.66 -23.41 4.33
C ILE A 221 -8.45 -22.10 4.27
N GLY A 222 -7.78 -20.95 4.26
CA GLY A 222 -8.39 -19.61 4.21
C GLY A 222 -8.03 -18.80 2.96
N ILE A 223 -7.75 -17.51 3.16
CA ILE A 223 -7.33 -16.57 2.08
C ILE A 223 -5.91 -16.89 1.58
N THR A 224 -5.13 -17.62 2.37
CA THR A 224 -3.73 -18.00 2.16
C THR A 224 -3.61 -19.23 1.26
N GLY A 225 -3.86 -19.11 -0.05
CA GLY A 225 -3.62 -20.25 -0.93
C GLY A 225 -3.99 -20.16 -2.42
N SER A 226 -4.52 -19.04 -2.92
CA SER A 226 -4.82 -18.91 -4.36
C SER A 226 -3.79 -18.00 -5.06
N ASP A 227 -3.10 -18.54 -6.07
CA ASP A 227 -2.15 -17.80 -6.91
C ASP A 227 -2.84 -16.65 -7.68
N LEU A 228 -4.12 -16.82 -8.02
CA LEU A 228 -4.96 -15.80 -8.64
C LEU A 228 -5.99 -15.23 -7.65
N LEU A 229 -6.17 -13.92 -7.68
CA LEU A 229 -7.17 -13.17 -6.94
C LEU A 229 -8.27 -12.71 -7.89
N ASP A 230 -9.53 -12.83 -7.46
CA ASP A 230 -10.63 -12.11 -8.08
C ASP A 230 -10.66 -10.64 -7.61
N LEU A 231 -11.42 -9.80 -8.31
CA LEU A 231 -11.53 -8.36 -8.01
C LEU A 231 -12.13 -8.10 -6.62
N GLU A 232 -13.03 -8.95 -6.12
CA GLU A 232 -13.67 -8.76 -4.81
C GLU A 232 -12.66 -8.98 -3.67
N ARG A 233 -11.87 -10.06 -3.74
CA ARG A 233 -10.78 -10.34 -2.80
C ARG A 233 -9.69 -9.28 -2.88
N PHE A 234 -9.37 -8.83 -4.08
CA PHE A 234 -8.41 -7.76 -4.29
C PHE A 234 -8.88 -6.44 -3.66
N GLU A 235 -10.14 -6.06 -3.85
CA GLU A 235 -10.71 -4.87 -3.22
C GLU A 235 -10.69 -4.97 -1.69
N LYS A 236 -11.03 -6.14 -1.12
CA LYS A 236 -10.93 -6.39 0.32
C LYS A 236 -9.50 -6.14 0.84
N ARG A 237 -8.47 -6.58 0.12
CA ARG A 237 -7.06 -6.30 0.46
C ARG A 237 -6.76 -4.80 0.45
N CYS A 238 -7.22 -4.08 -0.56
CA CYS A 238 -7.04 -2.62 -0.65
C CYS A 238 -7.68 -1.88 0.53
N THR A 239 -8.73 -2.43 1.16
CA THR A 239 -9.29 -1.85 2.39
C THR A 239 -8.34 -1.84 3.58
N GLY A 240 -7.18 -2.52 3.49
CA GLY A 240 -6.12 -2.47 4.50
C GLY A 240 -5.60 -1.06 4.81
N VAL A 241 -5.81 -0.08 3.91
CA VAL A 241 -5.55 1.35 4.21
C VAL A 241 -6.26 1.82 5.49
N LYS A 242 -7.40 1.22 5.83
CA LYS A 242 -8.14 1.51 7.06
C LYS A 242 -7.33 1.20 8.32
N ALA A 243 -6.50 0.16 8.29
CA ALA A 243 -5.59 -0.17 9.39
C ALA A 243 -4.51 0.92 9.52
N ALA A 244 -3.94 1.39 8.40
CA ALA A 244 -2.97 2.48 8.41
C ALA A 244 -3.58 3.79 8.95
N ASN A 245 -4.77 4.16 8.50
CA ASN A 245 -5.46 5.35 9.00
C ASN A 245 -5.75 5.25 10.51
N ALA A 246 -6.14 4.06 11.00
CA ALA A 246 -6.37 3.85 12.43
C ALA A 246 -5.08 3.94 13.26
N VAL A 247 -3.93 3.53 12.74
CA VAL A 247 -2.62 3.74 13.38
C VAL A 247 -2.26 5.21 13.40
N TYR A 248 -2.43 5.92 12.28
CA TYR A 248 -2.17 7.36 12.20
C TYR A 248 -2.98 8.14 13.24
N GLU A 249 -4.30 7.92 13.26
CA GLU A 249 -5.20 8.56 14.22
C GLU A 249 -4.82 8.22 15.66
N PHE A 250 -4.44 6.97 15.94
CA PHE A 250 -3.97 6.57 17.27
C PHE A 250 -2.69 7.32 17.68
N LEU A 251 -1.70 7.43 16.79
CA LEU A 251 -0.45 8.14 17.07
C LEU A 251 -0.69 9.64 17.29
N GLU A 252 -1.55 10.26 16.48
CA GLU A 252 -1.98 11.66 16.67
C GLU A 252 -2.68 11.86 18.02
N GLU A 253 -3.65 11.00 18.36
CA GLU A 253 -4.39 11.06 19.63
C GLU A 253 -3.46 10.91 20.86
N ASN A 254 -2.32 10.22 20.70
CA ASN A 254 -1.32 10.03 21.75
C ASN A 254 -0.12 11.00 21.64
N ASN A 255 -0.11 11.94 20.70
CA ASN A 255 1.01 12.86 20.41
C ASN A 255 2.34 12.12 20.13
N ALA A 256 2.26 10.98 19.46
CA ALA A 256 3.40 10.09 19.21
C ALA A 256 3.73 9.93 17.71
N LEU A 257 3.10 10.71 16.82
CA LEU A 257 3.33 10.60 15.38
C LEU A 257 4.76 10.97 14.98
N GLU A 258 5.33 12.04 15.57
CA GLU A 258 6.71 12.45 15.28
C GLU A 258 7.72 11.38 15.70
N GLU A 259 7.49 10.77 16.86
CA GLU A 259 8.34 9.70 17.40
C GLU A 259 8.32 8.44 16.54
N TYR A 260 7.13 8.01 16.09
CA TYR A 260 6.94 6.77 15.33
C TYR A 260 6.66 7.00 13.84
N GLN A 261 7.10 8.14 13.29
CA GLN A 261 6.87 8.53 11.90
C GLN A 261 7.34 7.45 10.92
N GLU A 262 8.56 6.93 11.13
CA GLU A 262 9.19 5.99 10.23
C GLU A 262 8.53 4.60 10.31
N GLU A 263 8.22 4.15 11.54
CA GLU A 263 7.50 2.90 11.80
C GLU A 263 6.11 2.94 11.18
N TYR A 264 5.39 4.06 11.32
CA TYR A 264 4.10 4.27 10.66
C TYR A 264 4.22 4.28 9.13
N LYS A 265 5.20 5.00 8.58
CA LYS A 265 5.44 5.06 7.14
C LYS A 265 5.67 3.66 6.58
N GLN A 266 6.52 2.86 7.22
CA GLN A 266 6.77 1.48 6.78
C GLN A 266 5.59 0.54 7.01
N PHE A 267 4.85 0.70 8.12
CA PHE A 267 3.59 -0.02 8.34
C PHE A 267 2.64 0.17 7.16
N ARG A 268 2.42 1.43 6.76
CA ARG A 268 1.52 1.82 5.67
C ARG A 268 2.03 1.31 4.33
N ASN A 269 3.31 1.54 4.04
CA ASN A 269 3.97 1.13 2.81
C ASN A 269 3.86 -0.38 2.59
N LYS A 270 4.13 -1.20 3.61
CA LYS A 270 4.02 -2.67 3.49
C LYS A 270 2.59 -3.14 3.17
N ILE A 271 1.54 -2.38 3.50
CA ILE A 271 0.16 -2.73 3.10
C ILE A 271 -0.02 -2.40 1.62
N LEU A 272 0.39 -1.20 1.20
CA LEU A 272 0.29 -0.79 -0.19
C LEU A 272 1.14 -1.66 -1.13
N TRP A 273 2.34 -2.04 -0.73
CA TRP A 273 3.21 -2.92 -1.52
C TRP A 273 2.57 -4.30 -1.73
N ASP A 274 1.90 -4.88 -0.74
CA ASP A 274 1.11 -6.13 -0.94
C ASP A 274 -0.03 -5.90 -1.93
N CYS A 275 -0.70 -4.76 -1.87
CA CYS A 275 -1.78 -4.43 -2.82
C CYS A 275 -1.22 -4.28 -4.25
N VAL A 276 -0.10 -3.58 -4.43
CA VAL A 276 0.54 -3.38 -5.73
C VAL A 276 1.10 -4.69 -6.29
N ASP A 277 1.71 -5.53 -5.45
CA ASP A 277 2.18 -6.88 -5.82
C ASP A 277 1.01 -7.76 -6.29
N CYS A 278 -0.08 -7.78 -5.51
CA CYS A 278 -1.28 -8.55 -5.83
C CYS A 278 -1.93 -8.06 -7.13
N TRP A 279 -1.99 -6.75 -7.35
CA TRP A 279 -2.48 -6.16 -8.60
C TRP A 279 -1.66 -6.64 -9.79
N TYR A 280 -0.33 -6.58 -9.67
CA TYR A 280 0.57 -6.85 -10.79
C TYR A 280 0.70 -8.35 -11.10
N HIS A 281 0.80 -9.21 -10.08
CA HIS A 281 1.08 -10.64 -10.24
C HIS A 281 -0.13 -11.56 -10.07
N LYS A 282 -1.13 -11.17 -9.27
CA LYS A 282 -2.22 -12.09 -8.86
C LYS A 282 -3.56 -11.79 -9.51
N LEU A 283 -3.76 -10.64 -10.13
CA LEU A 283 -4.93 -10.40 -10.97
C LEU A 283 -4.71 -10.95 -12.38
N ASN A 284 -5.78 -11.46 -13.01
CA ASN A 284 -5.75 -11.79 -14.42
C ASN A 284 -5.49 -10.51 -15.25
N GLN A 285 -4.78 -10.63 -16.37
CA GLN A 285 -4.43 -9.49 -17.23
C GLN A 285 -5.65 -8.63 -17.63
N ARG A 286 -6.80 -9.27 -17.92
CA ARG A 286 -8.04 -8.57 -18.29
C ARG A 286 -8.64 -7.74 -17.14
N ASP A 287 -8.34 -8.10 -15.89
CA ASP A 287 -8.90 -7.49 -14.68
C ASP A 287 -7.95 -6.41 -14.11
N GLN A 288 -6.70 -6.33 -14.60
CA GLN A 288 -5.68 -5.40 -14.08
C GLN A 288 -6.04 -3.92 -14.26
N GLY A 289 -6.74 -3.55 -15.34
CA GLY A 289 -7.23 -2.17 -15.51
C GLY A 289 -8.22 -1.78 -14.42
N VAL A 290 -9.24 -2.62 -14.18
CA VAL A 290 -10.24 -2.41 -13.12
C VAL A 290 -9.58 -2.51 -11.73
N GLY A 291 -8.62 -3.41 -11.56
CA GLY A 291 -7.82 -3.51 -10.34
C GLY A 291 -7.04 -2.22 -10.04
N TYR A 292 -6.55 -1.54 -11.06
CA TYR A 292 -5.88 -0.24 -10.87
C TYR A 292 -6.86 0.85 -10.41
N ASP A 293 -8.07 0.88 -10.98
CA ASP A 293 -9.13 1.79 -10.51
C ASP A 293 -9.51 1.51 -9.05
N ILE A 294 -9.50 0.23 -8.64
CA ILE A 294 -9.69 -0.17 -7.24
C ILE A 294 -8.54 0.37 -6.38
N LEU A 295 -7.27 0.31 -6.81
CA LEU A 295 -6.16 0.92 -6.05
C LEU A 295 -6.41 2.41 -5.82
N LEU A 296 -6.75 3.15 -6.88
CA LEU A 296 -7.02 4.59 -6.81
C LEU A 296 -8.22 4.97 -5.95
N LYS A 297 -9.15 4.03 -5.73
CA LYS A 297 -10.28 4.22 -4.79
C LYS A 297 -9.81 4.28 -3.33
N TYR A 298 -8.70 3.62 -2.98
CA TYR A 298 -8.25 3.46 -1.59
C TYR A 298 -6.92 4.15 -1.27
N TRP A 299 -6.08 4.39 -2.27
CA TRP A 299 -4.73 4.91 -2.11
C TRP A 299 -4.49 6.11 -3.02
N GLU A 300 -3.63 7.05 -2.60
CA GLU A 300 -3.33 8.21 -3.42
C GLU A 300 -2.42 7.83 -4.60
N ALA A 301 -2.57 8.55 -5.72
CA ALA A 301 -1.84 8.29 -6.95
C ALA A 301 -0.31 8.31 -6.76
N ASP A 302 0.23 9.27 -6.01
CA ASP A 302 1.67 9.34 -5.73
C ASP A 302 2.16 8.16 -4.90
N GLU A 303 1.38 7.67 -3.94
CA GLU A 303 1.73 6.49 -3.15
C GLU A 303 1.81 5.24 -4.04
N ILE A 304 0.80 5.06 -4.91
CA ILE A 304 0.73 3.92 -5.84
C ILE A 304 1.92 3.97 -6.81
N ILE A 305 2.17 5.12 -7.45
CA ILE A 305 3.26 5.24 -8.44
C ILE A 305 4.63 5.11 -7.76
N SER A 306 4.81 5.63 -6.54
CA SER A 306 6.07 5.44 -5.80
C SER A 306 6.30 3.97 -5.44
N SER A 307 5.24 3.23 -5.13
CA SER A 307 5.31 1.78 -4.90
C SER A 307 5.64 1.02 -6.17
N ILE A 308 5.04 1.39 -7.30
CA ILE A 308 5.39 0.84 -8.63
C ILE A 308 6.84 1.15 -8.98
N ALA A 309 7.30 2.39 -8.77
CA ALA A 309 8.68 2.79 -9.01
C ALA A 309 9.66 1.96 -8.18
N ARG A 310 9.35 1.73 -6.90
CA ARG A 310 10.17 0.89 -6.02
C ARG A 310 10.27 -0.56 -6.50
N MET A 311 9.15 -1.14 -6.92
CA MET A 311 9.04 -2.59 -7.15
C MET A 311 9.32 -3.01 -8.60
N TYR A 312 8.99 -2.14 -9.56
CA TYR A 312 8.89 -2.46 -10.99
C TYR A 312 9.53 -1.37 -11.87
N PHE A 313 10.55 -0.67 -11.37
CA PHE A 313 11.21 0.42 -12.10
C PHE A 313 11.67 0.02 -13.52
N GLU A 314 12.11 -1.22 -13.70
CA GLU A 314 12.65 -1.72 -14.97
C GLU A 314 11.58 -2.31 -15.91
N ASP A 315 10.32 -2.48 -15.44
CA ASP A 315 9.22 -3.17 -16.14
C ASP A 315 8.26 -2.22 -16.89
N ILE A 316 8.81 -1.14 -17.47
CA ILE A 316 8.06 0.01 -18.02
C ILE A 316 6.94 -0.40 -18.99
N SER A 317 7.26 -1.24 -19.98
CA SER A 317 6.33 -1.64 -21.05
C SER A 317 5.14 -2.41 -20.48
N THR A 318 5.40 -3.30 -19.53
CA THR A 318 4.41 -4.18 -18.92
C THR A 318 3.44 -3.41 -18.03
N VAL A 319 3.94 -2.41 -17.28
CA VAL A 319 3.11 -1.58 -16.40
C VAL A 319 2.22 -0.62 -17.21
N SER A 320 2.79 0.03 -18.23
CA SER A 320 2.09 1.07 -18.99
C SER A 320 0.90 0.53 -19.80
N GLU A 321 0.99 -0.70 -20.30
CA GLU A 321 -0.11 -1.37 -21.02
C GLU A 321 -1.30 -1.74 -20.13
N LYS A 322 -1.08 -1.82 -18.80
CA LYS A 322 -2.09 -2.27 -17.82
C LYS A 322 -2.93 -1.13 -17.25
N ILE A 323 -2.48 0.11 -17.39
CA ILE A 323 -3.11 1.29 -16.80
C ILE A 323 -3.89 2.03 -17.88
N MET A 324 -5.21 1.94 -17.82
CA MET A 324 -6.13 2.57 -18.77
C MET A 324 -7.01 3.56 -18.03
N THR A 325 -6.52 4.76 -17.72
CA THR A 325 -7.39 5.83 -17.22
C THR A 325 -7.89 6.68 -18.38
N ALA A 326 -9.19 6.61 -18.65
CA ALA A 326 -9.91 7.56 -19.50
C ALA A 326 -10.49 8.65 -18.60
N ASN A 327 -10.06 9.90 -18.76
CA ASN A 327 -10.54 11.01 -17.94
C ASN A 327 -11.27 12.06 -18.77
N VAL A 328 -12.51 12.37 -18.37
CA VAL A 328 -13.37 13.41 -18.95
C VAL A 328 -13.02 14.76 -18.33
N MET A 329 -12.57 15.73 -19.13
CA MET A 329 -12.36 17.10 -18.65
C MET A 329 -13.69 17.84 -18.44
N THR A 330 -14.07 18.07 -17.19
CA THR A 330 -15.31 18.76 -16.80
C THR A 330 -15.18 20.27 -16.65
N HIS A 331 -13.96 20.83 -16.73
CA HIS A 331 -13.66 22.24 -16.47
C HIS A 331 -12.87 22.88 -17.63
N LYS A 332 -12.68 24.21 -17.56
CA LYS A 332 -11.73 24.91 -18.43
C LYS A 332 -10.30 24.47 -18.06
N PRO A 333 -9.46 24.07 -19.03
CA PRO A 333 -8.16 23.50 -18.72
C PRO A 333 -7.17 24.54 -18.19
N VAL A 334 -6.36 24.12 -17.21
CA VAL A 334 -5.11 24.79 -16.81
C VAL A 334 -3.96 23.94 -17.32
N ILE A 335 -3.06 24.55 -18.09
CA ILE A 335 -2.03 23.86 -18.83
C ILE A 335 -0.71 23.91 -18.05
N GLY A 336 -0.22 22.75 -17.62
CA GLY A 336 1.15 22.58 -17.17
C GLY A 336 2.07 22.41 -18.37
N ILE A 337 3.26 22.99 -18.33
CA ILE A 337 4.35 22.66 -19.25
C ILE A 337 5.52 22.18 -18.42
N TYR A 338 5.96 20.95 -18.61
CA TYR A 338 7.16 20.43 -17.96
C TYR A 338 8.31 20.33 -18.95
N TYR A 339 9.42 21.00 -18.64
CA TYR A 339 10.69 20.82 -19.33
C TYR A 339 11.85 20.87 -18.35
N ARG A 340 12.59 19.74 -18.25
CA ARG A 340 13.73 19.65 -17.32
C ARG A 340 14.82 20.65 -17.64
N TYR A 341 15.14 20.85 -18.91
CA TYR A 341 16.33 21.61 -19.32
C TYR A 341 15.98 23.06 -19.64
N LEU A 342 15.01 23.66 -18.93
CA LEU A 342 14.71 25.08 -19.09
C LEU A 342 15.97 25.92 -18.83
N GLY A 343 16.28 26.82 -19.75
CA GLY A 343 17.53 27.59 -19.75
C GLY A 343 18.67 26.95 -20.55
N TYR A 344 18.45 25.82 -21.23
CA TYR A 344 19.36 25.27 -22.24
C TYR A 344 18.84 25.55 -23.66
N GLU A 345 19.73 25.80 -24.62
CA GLU A 345 19.40 26.44 -25.91
C GLU A 345 18.45 25.65 -26.85
N LEU A 346 18.30 24.33 -26.70
CA LEU A 346 17.65 23.49 -27.73
C LEU A 346 16.11 23.58 -27.74
N MET A 347 15.45 23.41 -26.59
CA MET A 347 13.97 23.35 -26.55
C MET A 347 13.32 24.63 -26.00
N ASP A 348 14.11 25.55 -25.45
CA ASP A 348 13.62 26.78 -24.83
C ASP A 348 12.76 27.61 -25.79
N GLU A 349 13.15 27.71 -27.06
CA GLU A 349 12.36 28.45 -28.07
C GLU A 349 10.97 27.79 -28.28
N TYR A 350 10.90 26.46 -28.28
CA TYR A 350 9.64 25.75 -28.46
C TYR A 350 8.74 25.87 -27.23
N VAL A 351 9.29 25.73 -26.02
CA VAL A 351 8.54 25.97 -24.78
C VAL A 351 8.03 27.41 -24.73
N GLN A 352 8.86 28.39 -25.12
CA GLN A 352 8.45 29.80 -25.21
C GLN A 352 7.33 30.03 -26.22
N ARG A 353 7.35 29.33 -27.37
CA ARG A 353 6.25 29.37 -28.33
C ARG A 353 4.95 28.85 -27.72
N GLN A 354 4.99 27.73 -26.99
CA GLN A 354 3.81 27.18 -26.31
C GLN A 354 3.27 28.13 -25.24
N VAL A 355 4.15 28.69 -24.41
CA VAL A 355 3.78 29.71 -23.41
C VAL A 355 3.11 30.92 -24.05
N ASN A 356 3.67 31.44 -25.15
CA ASN A 356 3.09 32.57 -25.86
C ASN A 356 1.74 32.24 -26.49
N ALA A 357 1.56 31.02 -27.02
CA ALA A 357 0.27 30.54 -27.53
C ALA A 357 -0.79 30.54 -26.44
N ILE A 358 -0.44 30.02 -25.27
CA ILE A 358 -1.38 29.92 -24.15
C ILE A 358 -1.71 31.33 -23.63
N LYS A 359 -0.74 32.25 -23.55
CA LYS A 359 -0.98 33.66 -23.17
C LYS A 359 -1.89 34.42 -24.15
N GLN A 360 -1.94 34.01 -25.42
CA GLN A 360 -2.85 34.58 -26.43
C GLN A 360 -4.24 33.94 -26.40
N SER A 361 -4.40 32.84 -25.67
CA SER A 361 -5.67 32.18 -25.40
C SER A 361 -6.25 32.63 -24.05
N ASP A 362 -7.46 32.18 -23.72
CA ASP A 362 -8.04 32.42 -22.40
C ASP A 362 -7.60 31.36 -21.34
N TYR A 363 -6.65 30.48 -21.66
CA TYR A 363 -6.19 29.44 -20.74
C TYR A 363 -5.10 29.94 -19.79
N SER A 364 -5.16 29.46 -18.55
CA SER A 364 -4.09 29.66 -17.56
C SER A 364 -3.02 28.59 -17.72
N PHE A 365 -1.77 28.91 -17.38
CA PHE A 365 -0.67 27.95 -17.44
C PHE A 365 0.25 28.02 -16.23
N CYS A 366 1.03 26.97 -16.04
CA CYS A 366 2.11 26.88 -15.06
C CYS A 366 3.30 26.17 -15.70
N LEU A 367 4.49 26.71 -15.50
CA LEU A 367 5.73 26.11 -16.00
C LEU A 367 6.37 25.27 -14.91
N PHE A 368 6.86 24.08 -15.26
CA PHE A 368 7.52 23.16 -14.36
C PHE A 368 8.92 22.85 -14.86
N SER A 369 9.89 22.87 -13.95
CA SER A 369 11.25 22.40 -14.19
C SER A 369 11.79 21.69 -12.95
N ASP A 370 13.04 21.23 -13.04
CA ASP A 370 13.71 20.61 -11.90
C ASP A 370 14.53 21.65 -11.12
N ILE A 371 14.68 21.44 -9.82
CA ILE A 371 15.47 22.31 -8.93
C ILE A 371 16.94 22.46 -9.35
N ASP A 372 17.47 21.50 -10.10
CA ASP A 372 18.85 21.49 -10.61
C ASP A 372 18.94 21.94 -12.08
N ALA A 373 17.84 22.45 -12.65
CA ALA A 373 17.83 23.10 -13.95
C ALA A 373 18.37 24.53 -13.84
N PRO A 374 19.10 25.04 -14.85
CA PRO A 374 19.67 26.38 -14.80
C PRO A 374 18.59 27.47 -14.79
N ALA A 375 17.51 27.32 -15.56
CA ALA A 375 16.34 28.23 -15.62
C ALA A 375 16.64 29.74 -15.76
N ASN A 376 17.87 30.12 -16.13
CA ASN A 376 18.39 31.51 -16.08
C ASN A 376 17.56 32.54 -16.88
N ASN A 377 16.78 32.10 -17.87
CA ASN A 377 15.96 32.96 -18.73
C ASN A 377 14.46 32.94 -18.37
N TRP A 378 14.09 32.20 -17.33
CA TRP A 378 12.70 31.86 -17.00
C TRP A 378 12.28 32.32 -15.59
N GLU A 379 12.96 33.33 -15.03
CA GLU A 379 12.59 33.97 -13.76
C GLU A 379 11.21 34.65 -13.86
N ASN A 380 10.16 33.86 -13.70
CA ASN A 380 8.78 34.30 -13.73
C ASN A 380 8.03 33.67 -12.56
N SER A 381 7.06 34.40 -12.02
CA SER A 381 6.14 33.96 -10.94
C SER A 381 5.34 32.67 -11.24
N GLU A 382 5.43 32.16 -12.47
CA GLU A 382 4.71 30.99 -12.98
C GLU A 382 5.60 29.72 -13.06
N LEU A 383 6.89 29.81 -12.71
CA LEU A 383 7.82 28.66 -12.69
C LEU A 383 7.78 27.92 -11.34
N VAL A 384 7.51 26.63 -11.40
CA VAL A 384 7.50 25.70 -10.27
C VAL A 384 8.66 24.73 -10.42
N LEU A 385 9.47 24.59 -9.36
CA LEU A 385 10.61 23.68 -9.34
C LEU A 385 10.24 22.37 -8.61
N LEU A 386 10.58 21.25 -9.23
CA LEU A 386 10.38 19.89 -8.73
C LEU A 386 11.71 19.25 -8.32
N PRO A 387 11.73 18.27 -7.39
CA PRO A 387 12.91 17.47 -7.11
C PRO A 387 13.50 16.86 -8.39
N SER A 388 14.82 16.78 -8.47
CA SER A 388 15.53 16.40 -9.70
C SER A 388 15.07 15.05 -10.25
N SER A 389 14.65 15.03 -11.51
CA SER A 389 14.32 13.79 -12.21
C SER A 389 15.53 12.86 -12.42
N LYS A 390 16.78 13.34 -12.36
CA LYS A 390 17.99 12.50 -12.47
C LYS A 390 18.16 11.55 -11.30
N GLU A 391 17.79 12.00 -10.10
CA GLU A 391 17.99 11.25 -8.86
C GLU A 391 16.77 10.39 -8.50
N ALA A 392 15.65 10.58 -9.20
CA ALA A 392 14.34 10.00 -8.92
C ALA A 392 14.20 8.53 -9.39
N ASN A 393 15.18 7.68 -9.06
CA ASN A 393 15.20 6.27 -9.44
C ASN A 393 14.67 5.36 -8.32
N TRP A 394 13.97 4.28 -8.68
CA TRP A 394 13.40 3.30 -7.74
C TRP A 394 12.61 3.94 -6.59
N ASP A 395 13.07 3.76 -5.35
CA ASP A 395 12.47 4.29 -4.13
C ASP A 395 12.67 5.81 -3.97
N LYS A 396 13.68 6.39 -4.62
CA LYS A 396 13.92 7.85 -4.59
C LYS A 396 12.89 8.65 -5.38
N TYR A 397 12.06 8.00 -6.20
CA TYR A 397 11.00 8.67 -6.94
C TYR A 397 9.91 9.27 -6.02
N GLU A 398 9.75 8.75 -4.81
CA GLU A 398 8.70 9.18 -3.86
C GLU A 398 8.72 10.69 -3.59
N GLU A 399 9.89 11.26 -3.34
CA GLU A 399 10.04 12.70 -3.07
C GLU A 399 9.51 13.55 -4.23
N ARG A 400 9.84 13.13 -5.47
CA ARG A 400 9.36 13.78 -6.69
C ARG A 400 7.85 13.61 -6.85
N ALA A 401 7.32 12.40 -6.67
CA ALA A 401 5.89 12.11 -6.83
C ALA A 401 5.03 12.98 -5.90
N VAL A 402 5.41 13.07 -4.62
CA VAL A 402 4.72 13.89 -3.61
C VAL A 402 4.77 15.37 -3.99
N ALA A 403 5.96 15.88 -4.31
CA ALA A 403 6.13 17.27 -4.70
C ALA A 403 5.32 17.61 -5.96
N PHE A 404 5.36 16.75 -6.98
CA PHE A 404 4.65 16.96 -8.23
C PHE A 404 3.14 16.95 -8.02
N LYS A 405 2.58 15.94 -7.33
CA LYS A 405 1.15 15.90 -6.96
C LYS A 405 0.70 17.18 -6.27
N ASN A 406 1.46 17.64 -5.28
CA ASN A 406 1.09 18.82 -4.50
C ASN A 406 1.04 20.08 -5.36
N GLN A 407 2.00 20.27 -6.27
CA GLN A 407 1.99 21.41 -7.20
C GLN A 407 0.88 21.29 -8.25
N LEU A 408 0.63 20.11 -8.78
CA LEU A 408 -0.48 19.86 -9.72
C LEU A 408 -1.84 20.23 -9.10
N LYS A 409 -2.08 19.81 -7.85
CA LYS A 409 -3.30 20.18 -7.10
C LYS A 409 -3.35 21.68 -6.81
N LYS A 410 -2.26 22.27 -6.32
CA LYS A 410 -2.17 23.71 -6.00
C LYS A 410 -2.48 24.61 -7.19
N HIS A 411 -2.00 24.23 -8.38
CA HIS A 411 -2.18 25.00 -9.62
C HIS A 411 -3.38 24.52 -10.46
N ASN A 412 -4.16 23.54 -9.98
CA ASN A 412 -5.33 22.97 -10.63
C ASN A 412 -5.06 22.51 -12.08
N ILE A 413 -3.90 21.89 -12.29
CA ILE A 413 -3.44 21.44 -13.62
C ILE A 413 -4.33 20.30 -14.11
N SER A 414 -4.79 20.41 -15.36
CA SER A 414 -5.67 19.41 -16.00
C SER A 414 -5.12 18.88 -17.32
N VAL A 415 -4.14 19.58 -17.91
CA VAL A 415 -3.40 19.16 -19.11
C VAL A 415 -1.92 19.39 -18.85
N MET A 416 -1.06 18.46 -19.22
CA MET A 416 0.39 18.57 -19.12
C MET A 416 1.01 18.44 -20.51
N LEU A 417 1.73 19.48 -20.96
CA LEU A 417 2.67 19.40 -22.08
C LEU A 417 4.01 18.91 -21.54
N TYR A 418 4.38 17.68 -21.85
CA TYR A 418 5.58 17.02 -21.33
C TYR A 418 6.70 17.06 -22.38
N ALA A 419 7.63 18.01 -22.23
CA ALA A 419 8.70 18.31 -23.19
C ALA A 419 10.03 17.60 -22.89
N SER A 420 10.01 16.57 -22.05
CA SER A 420 11.19 15.74 -21.74
C SER A 420 10.91 14.25 -21.94
N PRO A 421 10.36 13.84 -23.11
CA PRO A 421 9.87 12.47 -23.33
C PRO A 421 10.94 11.39 -23.19
N THR A 422 12.21 11.75 -23.43
CA THR A 422 13.37 10.84 -23.32
C THR A 422 13.90 10.67 -21.89
N SER A 423 13.28 11.32 -20.89
CA SER A 423 13.66 11.11 -19.50
C SER A 423 13.33 9.68 -19.06
N HIS A 424 14.29 9.03 -18.40
CA HIS A 424 14.15 7.68 -17.83
C HIS A 424 12.97 7.54 -16.84
N ILE A 425 12.46 8.64 -16.27
CA ILE A 425 11.28 8.65 -15.41
C ILE A 425 10.01 9.22 -16.08
N ALA A 426 10.05 9.57 -17.37
CA ALA A 426 8.90 10.16 -18.08
C ALA A 426 7.65 9.29 -18.00
N TRP A 427 7.84 7.97 -17.97
CA TRP A 427 6.75 7.01 -17.80
C TRP A 427 6.11 7.09 -16.41
N LEU A 428 6.90 7.22 -15.33
CA LEU A 428 6.37 7.38 -13.97
C LEU A 428 5.62 8.69 -13.79
N ASP A 429 6.20 9.80 -14.26
CA ASP A 429 5.53 11.11 -14.23
C ASP A 429 4.21 11.04 -15.01
N THR A 430 4.20 10.36 -16.16
CA THR A 430 3.00 10.17 -16.97
C THR A 430 1.95 9.30 -16.28
N LEU A 431 2.36 8.22 -15.63
CA LEU A 431 1.45 7.38 -14.85
C LEU A 431 0.84 8.18 -13.70
N LEU A 432 1.62 8.99 -13.00
CA LEU A 432 1.14 9.88 -11.93
C LEU A 432 0.10 10.86 -12.46
N LEU A 433 0.44 11.60 -13.53
CA LEU A 433 -0.45 12.57 -14.16
C LEU A 433 -1.77 11.92 -14.60
N LYS A 434 -1.70 10.79 -15.31
CA LYS A 434 -2.88 10.04 -15.77
C LYS A 434 -3.73 9.52 -14.62
N SER A 435 -3.11 9.08 -13.53
CA SER A 435 -3.80 8.62 -12.31
C SER A 435 -4.51 9.76 -11.58
N MET A 436 -4.03 10.99 -11.74
CA MET A 436 -4.62 12.20 -11.19
C MET A 436 -5.69 12.84 -12.08
N GLY A 437 -6.05 12.25 -13.22
CA GLY A 437 -7.04 12.87 -14.11
C GLY A 437 -6.45 13.71 -15.24
N ILE A 438 -5.12 13.84 -15.32
CA ILE A 438 -4.46 14.85 -16.15
C ILE A 438 -4.17 14.28 -17.53
N LEU A 439 -4.58 15.02 -18.57
CA LEU A 439 -4.25 14.69 -19.95
C LEU A 439 -2.76 14.99 -20.20
N VAL A 440 -1.99 14.00 -20.64
CA VAL A 440 -0.56 14.16 -20.95
C VAL A 440 -0.37 14.24 -22.46
N LEU A 441 0.27 15.31 -22.91
CA LEU A 441 0.63 15.63 -24.28
C LEU A 441 2.15 15.71 -24.40
N TYR A 442 2.77 14.79 -25.13
CA TYR A 442 4.23 14.82 -25.31
C TYR A 442 4.65 15.79 -26.41
N LEU A 443 5.71 16.54 -26.16
CA LEU A 443 6.41 17.31 -27.19
C LEU A 443 7.66 16.53 -27.62
N ASP A 444 7.82 16.32 -28.92
CA ASP A 444 9.00 15.70 -29.51
C ASP A 444 10.20 16.67 -29.56
N GLU A 445 11.30 16.22 -30.17
CA GLU A 445 12.56 16.98 -30.28
C GLU A 445 12.42 18.26 -31.12
N ASP A 446 11.38 18.35 -31.96
CA ASP A 446 11.06 19.52 -32.77
C ASP A 446 10.01 20.43 -32.08
N GLY A 447 9.64 20.11 -30.83
CA GLY A 447 8.62 20.82 -30.07
C GLY A 447 7.21 20.60 -30.62
N GLU A 448 7.02 19.56 -31.45
CA GLU A 448 5.73 19.17 -32.01
C GLU A 448 5.03 18.14 -31.12
N LEU A 449 3.70 18.13 -31.16
CA LEU A 449 2.92 17.15 -30.40
C LEU A 449 3.11 15.75 -31.01
N GLU A 450 3.59 14.81 -30.20
CA GLU A 450 3.87 13.45 -30.66
C GLU A 450 2.57 12.70 -31.01
N LYS A 451 2.25 12.58 -32.30
CA LYS A 451 0.97 12.00 -32.74
C LYS A 451 0.84 10.48 -32.56
N ARG A 452 1.93 9.77 -32.22
CA ARG A 452 2.00 8.29 -32.23
C ARG A 452 1.39 7.60 -31.01
N ASN A 453 1.16 8.32 -29.91
CA ASN A 453 0.74 7.74 -28.64
C ASN A 453 -0.77 7.90 -28.32
N TYR A 454 -1.57 8.42 -29.26
CA TYR A 454 -2.99 8.70 -29.03
C TYR A 454 -3.89 7.80 -29.89
N ASP A 455 -4.63 6.89 -29.23
CA ASP A 455 -5.75 6.18 -29.85
C ASP A 455 -6.98 7.10 -29.89
N TYR A 456 -7.03 7.95 -30.93
CA TYR A 456 -8.10 8.91 -31.15
C TYR A 456 -9.50 8.26 -31.20
N SER A 457 -9.59 6.96 -31.54
CA SER A 457 -10.86 6.23 -31.60
C SER A 457 -11.54 6.07 -30.22
N LYS A 458 -10.75 6.07 -29.13
CA LYS A 458 -11.25 6.08 -27.74
C LYS A 458 -11.49 7.49 -27.20
N MET A 459 -11.17 8.52 -27.98
CA MET A 459 -11.19 9.92 -27.60
C MET A 459 -12.28 10.74 -28.32
N GLN A 460 -13.35 10.11 -28.82
CA GLN A 460 -14.41 10.77 -29.62
C GLN A 460 -15.08 12.00 -28.94
N ASN A 461 -15.10 12.09 -27.60
CA ASN A 461 -15.61 13.27 -26.86
C ASN A 461 -14.54 14.34 -26.57
N TYR A 462 -13.29 14.10 -26.96
CA TYR A 462 -12.11 14.90 -26.62
C TYR A 462 -11.44 15.51 -27.84
N GLU A 463 -11.63 14.90 -29.02
CA GLU A 463 -11.03 15.34 -30.29
C GLU A 463 -11.19 16.84 -30.46
N LYS A 464 -12.35 17.45 -30.19
CA LYS A 464 -12.53 18.89 -30.36
C LYS A 464 -11.72 19.76 -29.39
N LYS A 465 -11.63 19.42 -28.10
CA LYS A 465 -10.86 20.21 -27.11
C LYS A 465 -9.36 19.95 -27.22
N ILE A 466 -8.97 18.70 -27.49
CA ILE A 466 -7.59 18.33 -27.79
C ILE A 466 -7.18 19.03 -29.08
N GLN A 467 -8.00 18.96 -30.13
CA GLN A 467 -7.76 19.71 -31.37
C GLN A 467 -7.79 21.21 -31.12
N GLU A 468 -8.61 21.78 -30.24
CA GLU A 468 -8.56 23.23 -29.91
C GLU A 468 -7.27 23.62 -29.18
N ILE A 469 -6.78 22.79 -28.25
CA ILE A 469 -5.51 23.01 -27.54
C ILE A 469 -4.33 22.80 -28.50
N THR A 470 -4.34 21.69 -29.24
CA THR A 470 -3.40 21.35 -30.32
C THR A 470 -3.40 22.43 -31.39
N ASP A 471 -4.55 22.92 -31.84
CA ASP A 471 -4.70 24.02 -32.81
C ASP A 471 -4.22 25.33 -32.21
N CYS A 472 -4.43 25.58 -30.91
CA CYS A 472 -3.86 26.75 -30.25
C CYS A 472 -2.33 26.69 -30.25
N CYS A 473 -1.76 25.51 -29.97
CA CYS A 473 -0.34 25.23 -30.04
C CYS A 473 0.20 25.27 -31.49
N GLU A 474 -0.59 24.83 -32.48
CA GLU A 474 -0.21 24.71 -33.90
C GLU A 474 -0.47 26.01 -34.71
N LYS A 475 -1.48 26.84 -34.40
CA LYS A 475 -1.85 28.09 -35.13
C LYS A 475 -0.75 29.15 -35.16
N ILE A 476 0.22 29.08 -34.24
CA ILE A 476 1.41 29.94 -34.29
C ILE A 476 2.30 29.62 -35.51
N LYS A 477 2.26 28.40 -36.06
CA LYS A 477 2.97 28.03 -37.31
C LYS A 477 2.59 28.95 -38.47
N GLU A 478 1.32 29.33 -38.60
CA GLU A 478 0.84 30.10 -39.75
C GLU A 478 1.11 31.60 -39.62
N SER A 479 1.15 32.15 -38.41
CA SER A 479 1.37 33.60 -38.18
C SER A 479 2.81 34.08 -38.48
N LYS A 480 3.79 33.16 -38.58
CA LYS A 480 5.20 33.47 -38.89
C LYS A 480 5.68 33.01 -40.28
N ALA A 481 4.80 32.52 -41.14
CA ALA A 481 5.11 32.32 -42.56
C ALA A 481 5.33 33.65 -43.32
N TYR A 482 5.06 34.81 -42.70
CA TYR A 482 5.42 36.13 -43.23
C TYR A 482 6.46 36.84 -42.34
N LYS A 483 7.74 36.53 -42.56
CA LYS A 483 8.90 37.47 -42.55
C LYS A 483 10.27 36.77 -42.69
N LEU A 484 10.39 35.83 -43.63
CA LEU A 484 11.69 35.33 -44.11
C LEU A 484 11.79 35.36 -45.65
N GLY A 485 11.06 36.29 -46.28
CA GLY A 485 11.09 36.51 -47.72
C GLY A 485 11.21 37.99 -48.06
N SER A 486 12.42 38.55 -47.99
CA SER A 486 12.91 39.66 -48.84
C SER A 486 14.23 40.27 -48.33
N ALA A 487 15.27 39.46 -48.11
CA ALA A 487 16.60 39.99 -47.88
C ALA A 487 17.69 38.98 -48.27
N LEU A 488 17.72 38.54 -49.53
CA LEU A 488 18.89 37.94 -50.18
C LEU A 488 18.62 37.78 -51.69
N LEU A 489 18.55 38.91 -52.39
CA LEU A 489 18.70 38.99 -53.84
C LEU A 489 19.75 40.06 -54.14
N TRP A 490 21.01 39.74 -53.90
CA TRP A 490 22.13 40.38 -54.57
C TRP A 490 23.34 39.44 -54.50
N PHE A 491 23.51 38.58 -55.51
CA PHE A 491 24.83 38.20 -56.06
C PHE A 491 24.62 37.47 -57.41
N PRO A 492 25.47 37.70 -58.44
CA PRO A 492 25.24 37.21 -59.79
C PRO A 492 25.56 35.73 -59.98
N LYS A 493 24.83 35.11 -60.92
CA LYS A 493 25.01 33.74 -61.44
C LYS A 493 26.45 33.45 -61.86
N LYS A 494 27.24 32.76 -61.03
CA LYS A 494 28.25 31.78 -61.46
C LYS A 494 28.82 31.09 -60.22
N VAL A 495 28.44 29.83 -60.06
CA VAL A 495 29.21 28.65 -59.61
C VAL A 495 28.19 27.67 -59.04
N ARG A 496 27.43 27.04 -59.94
CA ARG A 496 26.83 25.72 -59.72
C ARG A 496 27.76 24.74 -60.42
N LYS A 497 28.61 24.05 -59.66
CA LYS A 497 29.11 22.68 -59.93
C LYS A 497 30.09 22.27 -58.83
N MET A 498 29.78 21.15 -58.20
CA MET A 498 30.59 20.36 -57.25
C MET A 498 30.93 21.06 -55.94
N PHE A 499 30.08 20.88 -54.93
CA PHE A 499 30.32 19.97 -53.80
C PHE A 499 28.96 19.60 -53.19
#